data_AF-A0A4Q3A972-F1
#
_entry.id   AF-A0A4Q3A972-F1
#
_cell.length_a   1.000
_cell.length_b   1.000
_cell.length_c   1.000
_cell.angle_alpha   90.00
_cell.angle_beta   90.00
_cell.angle_gamma   90.00
#
_symmetry.space_group_name_H-M   'P 1'
#
loop_
_entity.id
_entity.type
_entity.pdbx_description
1 polymer ?
#
loop_
_entity_poly.entity_id
_entity_poly.type
_entity_poly.pdbx_seq_one_letter_code
_entity_poly.pdbx_strand_id
1 'polypeptide(L)' 'MAARWFIIHAYSGFENKVRDQILSDATRLGLDALVEAVEVPVETVTEVRRGKKVQ' A
#
# COMPACT_ATOMS: atom_id res chain seq x y z
N MET A 1 19.26 15.02 -4.49
CA MET A 1 17.92 15.65 -4.37
C MET A 1 17.08 14.69 -3.54
N ALA A 2 16.36 15.16 -2.53
CA ALA A 2 15.59 14.28 -1.65
C ALA A 2 14.28 13.82 -2.34
N ALA A 3 13.85 12.59 -2.04
CA ALA A 3 12.54 12.11 -2.44
C ALA A 3 11.42 12.93 -1.79
N ARG A 4 10.25 12.95 -2.46
CA ARG A 4 9.05 13.65 -2.01
C ARG A 4 7.90 12.67 -1.90
N TRP A 5 7.09 12.85 -0.87
CA TRP A 5 5.87 12.07 -0.69
C TRP A 5 4.75 12.60 -1.57
N PHE A 6 3.98 11.67 -2.14
CA PHE A 6 2.80 11.95 -2.95
C PHE A 6 1.63 11.12 -2.44
N ILE A 7 0.41 11.64 -2.61
CA ILE A 7 -0.82 10.93 -2.30
C ILE A 7 -1.41 10.41 -3.61
N ILE A 8 -1.83 9.14 -3.59
CA ILE A 8 -2.50 8.48 -4.72
C ILE A 8 -3.93 8.17 -4.28
N HIS A 9 -4.90 8.50 -5.14
CA HIS A 9 -6.27 8.09 -4.94
C HIS A 9 -6.46 6.65 -5.45
N ALA A 10 -6.86 5.75 -4.56
CA ALA A 10 -7.19 4.37 -4.88
C ALA A 10 -8.62 4.06 -4.43
N TYR A 11 -9.28 3.12 -5.11
CA TYR A 11 -10.58 2.62 -4.68
C TYR A 11 -10.46 1.76 -3.42
N SER A 12 -11.46 1.85 -2.54
CA SER A 12 -11.49 1.10 -1.29
C SER A 12 -11.40 -0.41 -1.52
N GLY A 13 -10.50 -1.07 -0.78
CA GLY A 13 -10.24 -2.51 -0.88
C GLY A 13 -9.23 -2.90 -1.97
N PHE A 14 -8.76 -1.93 -2.77
CA PHE A 14 -7.76 -2.15 -3.81
C PHE A 14 -6.39 -1.52 -3.50
N GLU A 15 -6.22 -0.89 -2.34
CA GLU A 15 -5.03 -0.12 -2.00
C GLU A 15 -3.76 -0.98 -2.04
N ASN A 16 -3.83 -2.21 -1.51
CA ASN A 16 -2.72 -3.17 -1.58
C ASN A 16 -2.40 -3.59 -3.02
N LYS A 17 -3.44 -3.82 -3.84
CA LYS A 17 -3.26 -4.17 -5.25
C LYS A 17 -2.62 -3.02 -6.04
N VAL A 18 -3.03 -1.78 -5.76
CA VAL A 18 -2.46 -0.58 -6.38
C VAL A 18 -0.98 -0.42 -5.98
N ARG A 19 -0.63 -0.63 -4.70
CA ARG A 19 0.77 -0.65 -4.26
C ARG A 19 1.60 -1.65 -5.05
N ASP A 20 1.15 -2.90 -5.11
CA ASP A 20 1.88 -3.98 -5.77
C ASP A 20 2.03 -3.71 -7.28
N GLN A 21 1.01 -3.13 -7.91
CA GLN A 21 1.05 -2.72 -9.32
C GLN A 21 2.08 -1.61 -9.55
N ILE A 22 2.14 -0.60 -8.68
CA ILE A 22 3.13 0.49 -8.79
C ILE A 22 4.55 -0.05 -8.72
N LEU A 23 4.82 -0.95 -7.76
CA LEU A 23 6.14 -1.58 -7.61
C LEU A 23 6.49 -2.43 -8.84
N SER A 24 5.55 -3.26 -9.31
CA SER A 24 5.75 -4.07 -10.51
C SER A 24 6.01 -3.24 -11.76
N ASP A 25 5.29 -2.12 -11.93
CA ASP A 25 5.48 -1.23 -13.08
C ASP A 25 6.78 -0.44 -12.98
N ALA A 26 7.18 -0.03 -11.77
CA ALA A 26 8.48 0.60 -11.54
C ALA A 26 9.61 -0.32 -12.02
N THR A 27 9.59 -1.59 -11.63
CA THR A 27 10.59 -2.58 -12.08
C THR A 27 10.53 -2.83 -13.59
N ARG A 28 9.33 -3.00 -14.14
CA ARG A 28 9.14 -3.23 -15.58
C ARG A 28 9.64 -2.06 -16.44
N LEU A 29 9.52 -0.83 -15.93
CA LEU A 29 9.93 0.39 -16.62
C LEU A 29 11.35 0.85 -16.25
N GLY A 30 12.03 0.14 -15.33
CA GLY A 30 13.36 0.52 -14.83
C GLY A 30 13.37 1.82 -14.02
N LEU A 31 12.25 2.14 -13.35
CA LEU A 31 12.04 3.34 -12.53
C LEU A 31 12.27 3.07 -11.04
N ASP A 32 12.83 1.93 -10.66
CA ASP A 32 13.06 1.53 -9.25
C ASP A 32 13.87 2.58 -8.48
N ALA A 33 14.82 3.25 -9.15
CA ALA A 33 15.64 4.31 -8.55
C ALA A 33 14.84 5.60 -8.23
N LEU A 34 13.62 5.74 -8.76
CA LEU A 34 12.74 6.90 -8.53
C LEU A 34 11.61 6.60 -7.54
N VAL A 35 11.36 5.33 -7.23
CA VAL A 35 10.29 4.88 -6.34
C VAL A 35 10.92 4.23 -5.11
N GLU A 36 11.19 5.03 -4.08
CA GLU A 36 11.85 4.56 -2.85
C GLU A 36 10.92 3.72 -1.96
N ALA A 37 9.67 4.15 -1.79
CA ALA A 37 8.70 3.49 -0.92
C ALA A 37 7.26 3.75 -1.38
N VAL A 38 6.38 2.77 -1.15
CA VAL A 38 4.93 2.89 -1.38
C VAL A 38 4.20 2.35 -0.15
N GLU A 39 3.58 3.25 0.62
CA GLU A 39 2.90 2.93 1.87
C GLU A 39 1.39 2.92 1.70
N VAL A 40 0.75 1.90 2.26
CA VAL A 40 -0.72 1.79 2.32
C VAL A 40 -1.14 1.96 3.78
N PRO A 41 -1.89 3.04 4.12
CA PRO A 41 -2.37 3.21 5.49
C PRO A 41 -3.44 2.16 5.78
N VAL A 42 -3.10 1.16 6.59
CA VAL A 42 -4.05 0.16 7.08
C VAL A 42 -4.38 0.45 8.53
N GLU A 43 -5.67 0.63 8.83
CA GLU A 43 -6.15 0.62 10.21
C GLU A 43 -6.41 -0.83 10.62
N THR A 44 -5.73 -1.31 11.67
CA THR A 44 -5.92 -2.68 12.18
C THR A 44 -7.24 -2.73 12.94
N VAL A 45 -8.36 -2.83 12.23
CA VAL A 45 -9.67 -3.06 12.85
C VAL A 45 -9.71 -4.48 13.41
N THR A 46 -9.56 -4.59 14.72
CA THR A 46 -9.75 -5.85 15.44
C THR A 46 -11.25 -6.05 15.59
N GLU A 47 -11.88 -6.80 14.68
CA GLU A 47 -13.31 -7.08 14.76
C GLU A 47 -13.59 -8.02 15.94
N VAL A 48 -14.09 -7.49 17.06
CA VAL A 48 -14.51 -8.31 18.21
C VAL A 48 -15.82 -9.01 17.87
N ARG A 49 -15.74 -10.17 17.21
CA ARG A 49 -16.91 -11.04 17.01
C ARG A 49 -17.25 -11.79 18.30
N ARG A 50 -18.34 -11.38 18.95
CA ARG A 50 -19.10 -12.20 19.92
C ARG A 50 -18.26 -12.88 21.03
N GLY A 51 -17.45 -12.11 21.75
CA GLY A 51 -16.90 -12.52 23.05
C GLY A 51 -15.92 -13.72 23.06
N LYS A 52 -15.49 -14.23 21.91
CA LYS A 52 -14.40 -15.21 21.84
C LYS A 52 -13.36 -14.76 20.83
N LYS A 53 -12.17 -14.42 21.34
CA LYS A 53 -10.94 -14.27 20.55
C LYS A 53 -10.69 -15.60 19.83
N VAL A 54 -10.68 -15.57 18.51
CA VAL A 54 -10.12 -16.66 17.71
C VAL A 54 -8.94 -16.05 16.97
N GLN A 55 -7.79 -16.69 17.17
CA GLN A 55 -6.47 -16.32 16.66
C GLN A 55 -6.31 -16.72 15.20
#